data_AF-A0A5K1DGI0-F1
#
_entry.id   AF-A0A5K1DGI0-F1
#
_cell.length_a   1.000
_cell.length_b   1.000
_cell.length_c   1.000
_cell.angle_alpha   90.00
_cell.angle_beta   90.00
_cell.angle_gamma   90.00
#
_symmetry.space_group_name_H-M   'P 1'
#
loop_
_entity.id
_entity.type
_entity.pdbx_description
1 polymer ?
#
loop_
_entity_poly.entity_id
_entity_poly.type
_entity_poly.pdbx_seq_one_letter_code
_entity_poly.pdbx_strand_id
1 'polypeptide(L)' 'GTGPSARSNHVAALYDDKTLIIFGGAAKSRILNDLYSLDFET' A
#
# COMPACT_ATOMS: atom_id res chain seq x y z
N GLY A 1 3.50 8.20 -10.23
CA GLY A 1 3.90 6.81 -10.57
C GLY A 1 2.69 5.92 -10.72
N THR A 2 2.84 4.70 -11.25
CA THR A 2 1.74 3.73 -11.33
C THR A 2 1.44 3.18 -9.93
N GLY A 3 0.21 3.39 -9.44
CA GLY A 3 -0.21 2.97 -8.10
C GLY A 3 -0.40 1.44 -7.97
N PRO A 4 -0.65 0.96 -6.74
CA PRO A 4 -0.95 -0.45 -6.51
C PRO A 4 -2.24 -0.89 -7.23
N SER A 5 -2.35 -2.17 -7.54
CA SER A 5 -3.63 -2.76 -7.92
C SER A 5 -4.66 -2.63 -6.79
N ALA A 6 -5.94 -2.55 -7.14
CA ALA A 6 -7.03 -2.65 -6.17
C ALA A 6 -6.87 -3.89 -5.28
N ARG A 7 -7.00 -3.71 -3.96
CA ARG A 7 -6.69 -4.70 -2.94
C ARG A 7 -7.53 -4.53 -1.68
N SER A 8 -7.69 -5.59 -0.90
CA SER A 8 -8.32 -5.60 0.43
C SER A 8 -7.44 -6.35 1.45
N ASN A 9 -7.78 -6.29 2.74
CA ASN A 9 -7.05 -6.99 3.82
C ASN A 9 -5.54 -6.71 3.86
N HIS A 10 -5.12 -5.51 3.43
CA HIS A 10 -3.74 -5.05 3.50
C HIS A 10 -3.46 -4.38 4.85
N VAL A 11 -2.18 -4.29 5.22
CA VAL A 11 -1.75 -3.44 6.34
C VAL A 11 -1.48 -2.05 5.80
N ALA A 12 -1.98 -1.03 6.51
CA ALA A 12 -1.73 0.38 6.21
C ALA A 12 -1.23 1.07 7.48
N ALA A 13 -0.12 1.82 7.38
CA ALA A 13 0.44 2.60 8.48
C ALA A 13 0.97 3.95 7.96
N LEU A 14 0.71 5.01 8.72
CA LEU A 14 1.31 6.32 8.46
C LEU A 14 2.64 6.40 9.20
N TYR A 15 3.70 6.81 8.48
CA TYR A 15 5.04 7.04 9.02
C TYR A 15 5.39 8.52 8.92
N ASP A 16 5.88 9.07 10.02
CA ASP A 16 6.36 10.46 10.14
C ASP A 16 5.34 11.51 9.65
N ASP A 17 4.04 11.22 9.80
CA ASP A 17 2.91 12.03 9.32
C ASP A 17 2.92 12.40 7.81
N LYS A 18 3.81 11.79 7.03
CA LYS A 18 4.09 12.17 5.64
C LYS A 18 3.94 11.01 4.66
N THR A 19 4.35 9.81 5.07
CA THR A 19 4.40 8.65 4.18
C THR A 19 3.41 7.59 4.60
N LEU A 20 2.43 7.30 3.75
CA LEU A 20 1.56 6.15 3.91
C LEU A 20 2.25 4.91 3.35
N ILE A 21 2.46 3.91 4.20
CA ILE A 21 3.01 2.60 3.84
C ILE A 21 1.86 1.59 3.72
N ILE A 22 1.83 0.85 2.62
CA ILE A 22 0.89 -0.25 2.36
C ILE A 22 1.69 -1.53 2.14
N PHE A 23 1.38 -2.58 2.90
CA PHE A 23 2.01 -3.89 2.73
C PHE A 23 0.98 -4.99 2.47
N GLY A 24 1.24 -5.76 1.41
CA GLY A 24 0.51 -6.97 1.06
C GLY A 24 -0.99 -6.76 0.81
N GLY A 25 -1.78 -7.68 1.35
CA GLY A 25 -3.23 -7.77 1.14
C GLY A 25 -3.62 -8.83 0.12
N ALA A 26 -4.84 -8.73 -0.38
CA ALA A 26 -5.39 -9.63 -1.38
C ALA A 26 -5.93 -8.84 -2.56
N ALA A 27 -5.61 -9.29 -3.78
CA ALA A 27 -6.17 -8.77 -5.02
C ALA A 27 -6.72 -9.92 -5.86
N LYS A 28 -8.01 -9.84 -6.21
CA LYS A 28 -8.74 -10.91 -6.93
C LYS A 28 -8.52 -12.26 -6.24
N SER A 29 -7.79 -13.19 -6.87
CA SER A 29 -7.49 -14.53 -6.38
C SER A 29 -6.05 -14.71 -5.87
N ARG A 30 -5.33 -13.61 -5.59
CA ARG A 30 -3.92 -13.62 -5.19
C ARG A 30 -3.70 -12.92 -3.86
N ILE A 31 -2.88 -13.53 -3.01
CA ILE A 31 -2.29 -12.87 -1.83
C ILE A 31 -1.03 -12.13 -2.27
N LEU A 32 -0.91 -10.88 -1.83
CA LEU A 32 0.16 -9.97 -2.18
C LEU A 32 1.19 -9.93 -1.04
N ASN A 33 2.45 -9.76 -1.43
CA ASN A 33 3.59 -9.61 -0.53
C ASN A 33 4.50 -8.45 -0.98
N ASP A 34 3.87 -7.44 -1.59
CA ASP A 34 4.52 -6.23 -2.10
C ASP A 34 4.39 -5.07 -1.11
N LEU A 35 5.25 -4.07 -1.26
CA LEU A 35 5.27 -2.85 -0.46
C LEU A 35 5.03 -1.66 -1.39
N TYR A 36 4.11 -0.77 -1.02
CA TYR A 36 3.91 0.52 -1.66
C TYR A 36 4.03 1.64 -0.64
N SER A 37 4.51 2.79 -1.09
CA SER A 37 4.55 4.02 -0.31
C SER A 37 3.91 5.17 -1.10
N LEU A 38 3.21 6.05 -0.39
CA LEU A 38 2.71 7.31 -0.91
C LEU A 38 3.23 8.44 -0.02
N ASP A 39 3.97 9.36 -0.59
CA ASP A 39 4.40 10.60 0.04
C ASP A 39 3.30 11.66 -0.16
N PHE A 40 2.88 12.32 0.92
CA PHE A 40 1.87 13.37 0.89
C PHE A 40 2.44 14.78 0.65
N GLU A 41 3.76 14.94 0.62
CA GLU A 41 4.42 16.23 0.37
C GLU A 41 4.77 16.46 -1.11
N THR A 42 4.44 15.52 -2.00
CA THR A 42 4.76 15.56 -3.45
C THR A 42 3.55 15.28 -4.34
#